data_AF-A0A378WS23-F1
#
_entry.id   AF-A0A378WS23-F1
#
_cell.length_a   1.000
_cell.length_b   1.000
_cell.length_c   1.000
_cell.angle_alpha   90.00
_cell.angle_beta   90.00
_cell.angle_gamma   90.00
#
_symmetry.space_group_name_H-M   'P 1'
#
loop_
_entity.id
_entity.type
_entity.pdbx_description
1 polymer ?
#
loop_
_entity_poly.entity_id
_entity_poly.type
_entity_poly.pdbx_seq_one_letter_code
_entity_poly.pdbx_strand_id
1 'polypeptide(L)' 'MSEPEDTAGCGAPLDTQLRLFCHLMLGSADAADRMMRQIYCHAAEYRGGQQDRQSERIRLFGIAATLCGVRDGSSHR' A
#
# COMPACT_ATOMS: atom_id res chain seq x y z
N MET A 1 -3.91 38.59 2.43
CA MET A 1 -3.20 37.44 3.03
C MET A 1 -4.17 36.28 2.92
N SER A 2 -3.89 35.31 2.04
CA SER A 2 -4.72 34.12 1.89
C SER A 2 -4.12 33.04 2.78
N GLU A 3 -4.77 32.76 3.90
CA GLU A 3 -4.49 31.58 4.70
C GLU A 3 -4.91 30.36 3.87
N PRO A 4 -4.06 29.35 3.66
CA PRO A 4 -4.53 28.11 3.06
C PRO A 4 -5.29 27.33 4.12
N GLU A 5 -6.61 27.29 3.95
CA GLU A 5 -7.55 26.51 4.72
C GLU A 5 -7.14 25.02 4.74
N ASP A 6 -7.14 24.52 5.96
CA ASP A 6 -7.07 23.13 6.42
C ASP A 6 -7.95 22.19 5.57
N THR A 7 -7.35 21.60 4.54
CA THR A 7 -7.85 20.40 3.83
C THR A 7 -6.78 19.30 3.79
N ALA A 8 -5.89 19.27 4.78
CA ALA A 8 -4.89 18.22 4.95
C ALA A 8 -5.41 17.04 5.79
N GLY A 9 -6.72 16.95 6.02
CA GLY A 9 -7.38 15.81 6.63
C GLY A 9 -7.39 14.58 5.72
N CYS A 10 -6.33 13.76 5.77
CA CYS A 10 -6.34 12.35 5.35
C CYS A 10 -6.84 12.06 3.90
N GLY A 11 -6.57 12.95 2.94
CA GLY A 11 -7.04 12.86 1.55
C GLY A 11 -5.96 12.57 0.50
N ALA A 12 -4.75 12.14 0.91
CA ALA A 12 -3.72 11.79 -0.08
C ALA A 12 -4.20 10.60 -0.95
N PRO A 13 -3.96 10.63 -2.28
CA PRO A 13 -4.32 9.53 -3.17
C PRO A 13 -3.81 8.21 -2.60
N LEU A 14 -4.58 7.13 -2.75
CA LEU A 14 -4.22 5.82 -2.22
C LEU A 14 -2.80 5.39 -2.62
N ASP A 15 -2.41 5.68 -3.86
CA ASP A 15 -1.04 5.52 -4.37
C ASP A 15 0.02 6.27 -3.56
N THR A 16 -0.26 7.52 -3.17
CA THR A 16 0.70 8.33 -2.41
C THR A 16 0.89 7.75 -1.01
N GLN A 17 -0.19 7.31 -0.36
CA GLN A 17 -0.12 6.65 0.95
C GLN A 17 0.62 5.32 0.87
N LEU A 18 0.34 4.52 -0.16
CA LEU A 18 0.98 3.23 -0.38
C LEU A 18 2.47 3.38 -0.71
N ARG A 19 2.83 4.37 -1.53
CA ARG A 19 4.22 4.68 -1.86
C ARG A 19 5.00 5.15 -0.62
N LEU A 20 4.38 6.01 0.20
CA LEU A 20 4.98 6.44 1.47
C LEU A 20 5.21 5.24 2.39
N PHE A 21 4.24 4.35 2.53
CA PHE A 21 4.39 3.12 3.30
C PHE A 21 5.57 2.28 2.81
N CYS A 22 5.66 2.02 1.50
CA CYS A 22 6.77 1.27 0.92
C CYS A 22 8.12 1.97 1.15
N HIS A 23 8.15 3.31 1.04
CA HIS A 23 9.35 4.09 1.29
C HIS A 23 9.83 3.98 2.74
N LEU A 24 8.89 4.06 3.70
CA LEU A 24 9.20 3.91 5.13
C LEU A 24 9.71 2.49 5.45
N MET A 25 9.14 1.46 4.82
CA MET A 25 9.54 0.07 5.04
C MET A 25 10.89 -0.30 4.40
N LEU A 26 11.18 0.24 3.21
CA LEU A 26 12.35 -0.13 2.41
C LEU A 26 13.52 0.85 2.54
N GLY A 27 13.27 2.05 3.09
CA GLY A 27 14.28 3.10 3.27
C GLY A 27 14.77 3.72 1.95
N SER A 28 14.11 3.46 0.82
CA SER A 28 14.54 3.93 -0.50
C SER A 28 13.34 4.25 -1.40
N ALA A 29 13.39 5.40 -2.08
CA ALA A 29 12.37 5.81 -3.04
C ALA A 29 12.35 4.89 -4.27
N ASP A 30 13.52 4.54 -4.80
CA ASP A 30 13.65 3.58 -5.91
C ASP A 30 13.08 2.20 -5.57
N ALA A 31 13.35 1.72 -4.35
CA ALA A 31 12.81 0.45 -3.88
C ALA A 31 11.28 0.52 -3.73
N ALA A 32 10.76 1.63 -3.20
CA ALA A 32 9.32 1.86 -3.09
C ALA A 32 8.63 1.89 -4.46
N ASP A 33 9.22 2.53 -5.47
CA ASP A 33 8.66 2.57 -6.83
C ASP A 33 8.63 1.20 -7.50
N ARG A 34 9.67 0.38 -7.27
CA ARG A 34 9.68 -1.02 -7.71
C ARG A 34 8.62 -1.84 -6.98
N MET A 35 8.45 -1.61 -5.68
CA MET A 35 7.45 -2.30 -4.85
C MET A 35 6.02 -1.96 -5.28
N MET A 36 5.74 -0.69 -5.58
CA MET A 36 4.45 -0.24 -6.09
C MET A 36 4.04 -1.02 -7.34
N ARG A 37 4.95 -1.21 -8.30
CA ARG A 37 4.70 -2.02 -9.50
C ARG A 37 4.36 -3.47 -9.15
N GLN A 38 5.09 -4.08 -8.22
CA GLN A 38 4.82 -5.46 -7.79
C GLN A 38 3.46 -5.60 -7.10
N ILE A 39 3.08 -4.64 -6.24
CA ILE A 39 1.78 -4.65 -5.57
C ILE A 39 0.64 -4.63 -6.59
N TYR A 40 0.71 -3.77 -7.60
CA TYR A 40 -0.32 -3.69 -8.64
C TYR A 40 -0.34 -4.93 -9.56
N CYS A 41 0.82 -5.49 -9.91
CA CYS A 41 0.88 -6.76 -10.64
C CYS A 41 0.17 -7.88 -9.85
N HIS A 42 0.52 -8.05 -8.57
CA HIS A 42 -0.11 -9.05 -7.71
C HIS A 42 -1.62 -8.79 -7.52
N ALA A 43 -2.03 -7.54 -7.36
CA ALA A 43 -3.44 -7.18 -7.24
C ALA A 43 -4.25 -7.54 -8.50
N ALA A 44 -3.64 -7.38 -9.69
CA ALA A 44 -4.25 -7.75 -10.96
C ALA A 44 -4.38 -9.27 -11.13
N GLU A 45 -3.36 -10.05 -10.74
CA GLU A 45 -3.38 -11.52 -10.76
C GLU A 45 -4.46 -12.09 -9.82
N TYR A 46 -4.59 -11.54 -8.61
CA TYR A 46 -5.59 -11.98 -7.63
C TYR A 46 -7.03 -11.55 -7.96
N ARG A 47 -7.23 -10.57 -8.85
CA ARG A 47 -8.58 -10.12 -9.27
C ARG A 47 -9.33 -11.19 -10.08
N GLY A 48 -8.62 -12.15 -10.68
CA GLY A 48 -9.20 -13.25 -11.44
C GLY A 48 -9.84 -14.37 -10.61
N GLY A 49 -9.51 -14.48 -9.32
CA GLY A 49 -9.93 -15.62 -8.48
C GLY A 49 -10.94 -15.32 -7.37
N GLN A 50 -10.96 -14.09 -6.82
CA GLN A 50 -11.73 -13.82 -5.60
C GLN A 50 -12.39 -12.43 -5.66
N GLN A 51 -13.68 -12.42 -6.00
CA GLN A 51 -14.59 -11.29 -5.79
C GLN A 51 -14.91 -11.13 -4.30
N ASP A 52 -13.88 -10.98 -3.45
CA ASP A 52 -14.12 -10.70 -2.05
C ASP A 52 -14.29 -9.19 -1.84
N ARG A 53 -15.26 -8.88 -0.99
CA ARG A 53 -15.90 -7.60 -0.68
C ARG A 53 -14.98 -6.67 0.13
N GLN A 54 -13.68 -6.75 -0.11
CA GLN A 54 -12.67 -5.94 0.57
C GLN A 54 -12.42 -4.65 -0.21
N SER A 55 -12.41 -3.51 0.50
CA SER A 55 -12.00 -2.23 -0.10
C SER A 55 -10.61 -2.36 -0.71
N GLU A 56 -10.42 -1.77 -1.89
CA GLU A 56 -9.15 -1.76 -2.64
C GLU A 56 -7.96 -1.35 -1.76
N ARG A 57 -8.16 -0.38 -0.85
CA ARG A 57 -7.18 0.02 0.16
C ARG A 57 -6.69 -1.15 1.01
N ILE A 58 -7.58 -1.95 1.59
CA ILE A 58 -7.22 -3.09 2.46
C ILE A 58 -6.42 -4.12 1.65
N ARG A 59 -6.86 -4.39 0.41
CA ARG A 59 -6.19 -5.33 -0.49
C ARG A 59 -4.76 -4.89 -0.81
N LEU A 60 -4.57 -3.64 -1.23
CA LEU A 60 -3.25 -3.13 -1.63
C LEU A 60 -2.29 -3.05 -0.44
N PHE A 61 -2.75 -2.56 0.72
CA PHE A 61 -1.92 -2.53 1.93
C PHE A 61 -1.60 -3.93 2.47
N GLY A 62 -2.50 -4.90 2.35
CA GLY A 62 -2.22 -6.29 2.71
C GLY A 62 -1.15 -6.94 1.83
N ILE A 63 -1.21 -6.71 0.50
CA ILE A 63 -0.17 -7.16 -0.43
C ILE A 63 1.15 -6.44 -0.11
N ALA A 64 1.12 -5.13 0.12
CA ALA A 64 2.32 -4.36 0.44
C ALA A 64 2.99 -4.83 1.73
N ALA A 65 2.22 -5.11 2.80
CA ALA A 65 2.74 -5.67 4.04
C ALA A 65 3.41 -7.02 3.80
N THR A 66 2.76 -7.90 3.03
CA THR A 66 3.31 -9.21 2.66
C THR A 66 4.63 -9.10 1.90
N LEU A 67 4.70 -8.22 0.88
CA LEU A 67 5.89 -8.06 0.04
C LEU A 67 7.03 -7.33 0.75
N CYS A 68 6.72 -6.35 1.62
CA CYS A 68 7.69 -5.68 2.46
C CYS A 68 8.19 -6.56 3.63
N GLY A 69 7.73 -7.81 3.74
CA GLY A 69 8.18 -8.75 4.78
C GLY A 69 7.58 -8.47 6.16
N VAL A 70 6.52 -7.66 6.25
CA VAL A 70 5.69 -7.51 7.46
C VAL A 70 4.83 -8.77 7.57
N ARG A 71 5.45 -9.86 8.00
CA ARG A 71 4.71 -11.04 8.40
C ARG A 71 4.00 -10.71 9.71
N ASP A 72 2.66 -10.75 9.70
CA ASP A 72 1.91 -11.03 10.92
C ASP A 72 2.57 -12.23 11.60
N GLY A 73 2.83 -12.11 12.90
CA GLY A 73 3.55 -13.09 13.73
C GLY A 73 2.85 -14.44 13.89
N SER A 74 2.17 -14.93 12.86
CA SER A 74 1.61 -16.27 12.73
C SER A 74 2.71 -17.29 12.41
N SER A 75 3.88 -17.21 13.06
CA SER A 75 4.64 -18.43 13.32
C SER A 75 4.01 -19.07 14.54
N HIS A 76 2.96 -19.85 14.29
CA HIS A 76 2.52 -20.85 15.25
C HIS A 76 3.69 -21.80 15.49
N ARG A 77 4.10 -21.85 16.77
CA ARG A 77 5.00 -22.78 17.45
C ARG A 77 5.39 -24.07 16.71
#